data_AF-A0A960KJR9-F1
#
_entry.id   AF-A0A960KJR9-F1
#
_cell.length_a   1.000
_cell.length_b   1.000
_cell.length_c   1.000
_cell.angle_alpha   90.00
_cell.angle_beta   90.00
_cell.angle_gamma   90.00
#
_symmetry.space_group_name_H-M   'P 1'
#
loop_
_entity.id
_entity.type
_entity.pdbx_description
1 polymer ?
#
loop_
_entity_poly.entity_id
_entity_poly.type
_entity_poly.pdbx_seq_one_letter_code
_entity_poly.pdbx_strand_id
1 'polypeptide(L)'
;MLILTMTGLWAVLPDWFENTWALTVDWGPGRLTMMEIHGFFAMAALFLFGVVFNSHVSRRYKQRKKRRSGISMLTCMVLMAITGGLLYYAGHPTVRSLSSWLHTVLGCLMGGLAIWHGRRSRLSDQASGRA
;
A
#
# COMPACT_ATOMS: atom_id res chain seq x y z
N MET A 1 3.11 6.71 -1.10
CA MET A 1 2.35 5.89 -0.13
C MET A 1 1.08 6.58 0.30
N LEU A 2 1.12 7.79 0.88
CA LEU A 2 -0.09 8.54 1.25
C LEU A 2 -1.09 8.72 0.09
N ILE A 3 -0.61 9.07 -1.11
CA ILE A 3 -1.45 9.22 -2.30
C ILE A 3 -2.15 7.89 -2.65
N LEU A 4 -1.46 6.76 -2.55
CA LEU A 4 -2.03 5.43 -2.85
C LEU A 4 -3.07 4.99 -1.82
N THR A 5 -2.81 5.25 -0.54
CA THR A 5 -3.77 4.92 0.51
C THR A 5 -5.00 5.81 0.44
N MET A 6 -4.84 7.09 0.12
CA MET A 6 -5.97 8.02 0.00
C MET A 6 -6.80 7.73 -1.25
N THR A 7 -6.16 7.52 -2.40
CA THR A 7 -6.86 7.20 -3.66
C THR A 7 -7.51 5.81 -3.63
N GLY A 8 -6.86 4.81 -3.03
CA GLY A 8 -7.43 3.46 -2.88
C GLY A 8 -8.59 3.41 -1.89
N LEU A 9 -8.47 4.08 -0.73
CA LEU A 9 -9.55 4.17 0.24
C LEU A 9 -10.75 4.91 -0.34
N TRP A 10 -10.53 6.03 -1.04
CA TRP A 10 -11.58 6.79 -1.70
C TRP A 10 -12.36 5.97 -2.72
N ALA A 11 -11.69 5.07 -3.44
CA ALA A 11 -12.33 4.31 -4.51
C ALA A 11 -13.02 3.02 -4.03
N VAL A 12 -12.63 2.48 -2.87
CA VAL A 12 -13.31 1.35 -2.20
C VAL A 12 -14.47 1.83 -1.33
N LEU A 13 -14.37 3.04 -0.76
CA LEU A 13 -15.40 3.64 0.08
C LEU A 13 -16.80 3.51 -0.55
N PRO A 14 -17.05 3.86 -1.83
CA PRO A 14 -18.32 3.68 -2.53
C PRO A 14 -18.89 2.26 -2.48
N ASP A 15 -18.09 1.25 -2.84
CA ASP A 15 -18.55 -0.14 -2.89
C ASP A 15 -18.83 -0.69 -1.49
N TRP A 16 -17.99 -0.32 -0.52
CA TRP A 16 -18.23 -0.63 0.88
C TRP A 16 -19.52 0.03 1.35
N PHE A 17 -19.75 1.22 0.82
CA PHE A 17 -20.89 2.01 1.17
C PHE A 17 -22.17 1.32 0.61
N GLU A 18 -22.25 1.10 -0.69
CA GLU A 18 -23.37 0.42 -1.37
C GLU A 18 -23.68 -0.98 -0.82
N ASN A 19 -22.66 -1.79 -0.52
CA ASN A 19 -22.87 -3.15 -0.03
C ASN A 19 -23.22 -3.25 1.46
N THR A 20 -22.93 -2.23 2.27
CA THR A 20 -23.08 -2.31 3.75
C THR A 20 -24.27 -1.52 4.28
N TRP A 21 -24.59 -0.37 3.69
CA TRP A 21 -25.73 0.48 4.13
C TRP A 21 -26.71 0.76 3.00
N ALA A 22 -26.57 0.11 1.84
CA ALA A 22 -27.56 0.09 0.76
C ALA A 22 -27.99 1.46 0.23
N LEU A 23 -27.18 2.53 0.37
CA LEU A 23 -27.36 3.68 -0.51
C LEU A 23 -26.38 3.63 -1.67
N THR A 24 -26.96 3.70 -2.86
CA THR A 24 -26.28 3.89 -4.13
C THR A 24 -25.85 5.34 -4.25
N VAL A 25 -24.54 5.57 -4.32
CA VAL A 25 -23.99 6.90 -4.51
C VAL A 25 -23.34 6.92 -5.87
N ASP A 26 -23.94 7.65 -6.81
CA ASP A 26 -23.36 7.83 -8.14
C ASP A 26 -22.22 8.86 -8.06
N TRP A 27 -20.99 8.36 -7.98
CA TRP A 27 -19.78 9.17 -7.90
C TRP A 27 -19.32 9.71 -9.27
N GLY A 28 -20.10 9.48 -10.34
CA GLY A 28 -19.81 9.95 -11.70
C GLY A 28 -18.47 9.41 -12.26
N PRO A 29 -17.94 10.03 -13.33
CA PRO A 29 -16.71 9.57 -14.00
C PRO A 29 -15.44 9.70 -13.14
N GLY A 30 -15.53 10.36 -11.98
CA GLY A 30 -14.42 10.53 -11.03
C GLY A 30 -13.89 9.22 -10.45
N ARG A 31 -14.74 8.18 -10.37
CA ARG A 31 -14.32 6.86 -9.86
C ARG A 31 -13.34 6.16 -10.79
N LEU A 32 -13.58 6.22 -12.10
CA LEU A 32 -12.74 5.56 -13.09
C LEU A 32 -11.36 6.23 -13.18
N THR A 33 -11.34 7.55 -13.20
CA THR A 33 -10.10 8.36 -13.20
C THR A 33 -9.26 8.14 -11.93
N MET A 34 -9.89 8.02 -10.75
CA MET A 34 -9.16 7.70 -9.52
C MET A 34 -8.56 6.29 -9.52
N MET A 35 -9.24 5.32 -10.13
CA MET A 35 -8.73 3.96 -10.31
C MET A 35 -7.54 3.91 -11.28
N GLU A 36 -7.58 4.67 -12.36
CA GLU A 36 -6.45 4.82 -13.29
C GLU A 36 -5.23 5.44 -12.61
N ILE A 37 -5.44 6.54 -11.87
CA ILE A 37 -4.39 7.21 -11.08
C ILE A 37 -3.82 6.23 -10.05
N HIS A 38 -4.68 5.50 -9.32
CA HIS A 38 -4.25 4.52 -8.33
C HIS A 38 -3.38 3.42 -8.96
N GLY A 39 -3.82 2.86 -10.10
CA GLY A 39 -3.07 1.85 -10.84
C GLY A 39 -1.70 2.35 -11.31
N PHE A 40 -1.64 3.56 -11.86
CA PHE A 40 -0.38 4.17 -12.30
C PHE A 40 0.60 4.34 -11.12
N PHE A 41 0.15 4.93 -10.02
CA PHE A 41 0.98 5.11 -8.84
C PHE A 41 1.34 3.78 -8.17
N ALA A 42 0.51 2.75 -8.28
CA ALA A 42 0.80 1.43 -7.72
C ALA A 42 1.99 0.80 -8.45
N MET A 43 2.03 0.90 -9.78
CA MET A 43 3.16 0.44 -10.59
C MET A 43 4.43 1.22 -10.28
N ALA A 44 4.34 2.56 -10.18
CA ALA A 44 5.47 3.40 -9.79
C ALA A 44 5.98 3.05 -8.38
N ALA A 45 5.09 2.78 -7.43
CA ALA A 45 5.45 2.39 -6.08
C ALA A 45 6.13 1.02 -6.01
N LEU A 46 5.68 0.03 -6.80
CA LEU A 46 6.35 -1.26 -6.95
C LEU A 46 7.76 -1.11 -7.50
N PHE A 47 7.94 -0.29 -8.54
CA PHE A 47 9.24 -0.02 -9.12
C PHE A 47 10.20 0.66 -8.14
N LEU A 48 9.77 1.77 -7.52
CA LEU A 48 10.55 2.49 -6.51
C LEU A 48 10.87 1.60 -5.30
N PHE A 49 9.92 0.74 -4.89
CA PHE A 49 10.16 -0.23 -3.83
C PHE A 49 11.30 -1.19 -4.20
N GLY A 50 11.35 -1.70 -5.44
CA GLY A 50 12.45 -2.53 -5.91
C GLY A 50 13.82 -1.83 -5.83
N VAL A 51 13.87 -0.56 -6.25
CA VAL A 51 15.08 0.29 -6.18
C VAL A 51 15.53 0.51 -4.73
N VAL A 52 14.59 0.85 -3.84
CA VAL A 52 14.88 1.05 -2.40
C VAL A 52 15.27 -0.27 -1.73
N PHE A 53 14.62 -1.39 -2.09
CA PHE A 53 14.95 -2.69 -1.55
C PHE A 53 16.40 -3.08 -1.88
N ASN A 54 16.82 -2.92 -3.14
CA ASN A 54 18.19 -3.24 -3.54
C ASN A 54 19.22 -2.30 -2.89
N SER A 55 18.96 -0.99 -2.82
CA SER A 55 19.91 0.00 -2.29
C SER A 55 20.00 0.03 -0.77
N HIS A 56 18.87 -0.13 -0.06
CA HIS A 56 18.77 0.04 1.39
C HIS A 56 18.69 -1.27 2.17
N VAL A 57 17.91 -2.25 1.68
CA VAL A 57 17.69 -3.52 2.41
C VAL A 57 18.83 -4.49 2.15
N SER A 58 19.25 -4.69 0.89
CA SER A 58 20.37 -5.60 0.55
C SER A 58 21.67 -5.23 1.27
N ARG A 59 21.99 -3.93 1.30
CA ARG A 59 23.19 -3.39 1.98
C ARG A 59 23.15 -3.55 3.51
N ARG A 60 21.98 -3.34 4.14
CA ARG A 60 21.80 -3.50 5.60
C ARG A 60 21.60 -4.96 6.04
N TYR A 61 21.14 -5.84 5.15
CA TYR A 61 20.99 -7.27 5.42
C TYR A 61 22.33 -7.94 5.77
N LYS A 62 23.41 -7.52 5.10
CA LYS A 62 24.80 -7.92 5.39
C LYS A 62 25.29 -7.45 6.78
N GLN A 63 24.73 -6.37 7.32
CA GLN A 63 25.17 -5.78 8.60
C GLN A 63 24.36 -6.24 9.84
N ARG A 64 23.39 -7.17 9.68
CA ARG A 64 22.53 -7.78 10.73
C ARG A 64 21.76 -6.82 11.67
N LYS A 65 21.93 -5.51 11.60
CA LYS A 65 21.23 -4.53 12.45
C LYS A 65 19.90 -4.08 11.82
N LYS A 66 18.83 -4.14 12.62
CA LYS A 66 17.44 -3.69 12.33
C LYS A 66 16.70 -4.46 11.21
N ARG A 67 16.71 -5.80 11.24
CA ARG A 67 16.03 -6.70 10.27
C ARG A 67 14.50 -6.64 10.29
N ARG A 68 13.86 -6.43 11.45
CA ARG A 68 12.40 -6.63 11.59
C ARG A 68 11.55 -5.64 10.81
N SER A 69 11.93 -4.35 10.81
CA SER A 69 11.14 -3.30 10.13
C SER A 69 11.24 -3.38 8.60
N GLY A 70 12.37 -3.82 8.04
CA GLY A 70 12.51 -4.00 6.59
C GLY A 70 11.72 -5.22 6.10
N ILE A 71 11.78 -6.32 6.86
CA ILE A 71 11.03 -7.54 6.55
C ILE A 71 9.52 -7.29 6.63
N SER A 72 9.03 -6.61 7.66
CA SER A 72 7.59 -6.32 7.78
C SER A 72 7.05 -5.48 6.62
N MET A 73 7.83 -4.47 6.17
CA MET A 73 7.46 -3.65 5.01
C MET A 73 7.50 -4.44 3.71
N LEU A 74 8.50 -5.31 3.53
CA LEU A 74 8.61 -6.19 2.37
C LEU A 74 7.41 -7.16 2.29
N THR A 75 7.13 -7.88 3.37
CA THR A 75 6.01 -8.83 3.41
C THR A 75 4.70 -8.13 3.11
N CYS A 76 4.48 -6.95 3.71
CA CYS A 76 3.27 -6.17 3.46
C CYS A 76 3.18 -5.70 2.00
N MET A 77 4.30 -5.38 1.34
CA MET A 77 4.32 -4.90 -0.04
C MET A 77 4.01 -6.04 -1.03
N VAL A 78 4.56 -7.22 -0.76
CA VAL A 78 4.26 -8.43 -1.53
C VAL A 78 2.79 -8.81 -1.39
N LEU A 79 2.23 -8.77 -0.18
CA LEU A 79 0.81 -9.04 0.04
C LEU A 79 -0.10 -8.02 -0.65
N MET A 80 0.28 -6.74 -0.67
CA MET A 80 -0.44 -5.71 -1.44
C MET A 80 -0.44 -6.01 -2.95
N ALA A 81 0.71 -6.42 -3.50
CA ALA A 81 0.81 -6.76 -4.92
C ALA A 81 -0.02 -8.00 -5.28
N ILE A 82 0.03 -9.04 -4.43
CA ILE A 82 -0.77 -10.25 -4.62
C ILE A 82 -2.27 -9.94 -4.56
N THR A 83 -2.73 -9.24 -3.51
CA THR A 83 -4.15 -8.92 -3.35
C THR A 83 -4.68 -8.00 -4.44
N GLY A 84 -3.87 -7.05 -4.92
CA GLY A 84 -4.21 -6.21 -6.09
C GLY A 84 -4.28 -7.02 -7.39
N GLY A 85 -3.34 -7.95 -7.58
CA GLY A 85 -3.37 -8.88 -8.72
C GLY A 85 -4.60 -9.79 -8.69
N LEU A 86 -4.95 -10.34 -7.52
CA LEU A 86 -6.16 -11.16 -7.35
C LEU A 86 -7.43 -10.34 -7.61
N LEU A 87 -7.50 -9.08 -7.22
CA LEU A 87 -8.65 -8.21 -7.55
C LEU A 87 -8.87 -8.07 -9.06
N TYR A 88 -7.79 -8.10 -9.84
CA TYR A 88 -7.82 -7.94 -11.29
C TYR A 88 -8.03 -9.27 -12.03
N TYR A 89 -7.40 -10.35 -11.56
CA TYR A 89 -7.34 -11.64 -12.27
C TYR A 89 -8.19 -12.75 -11.65
N ALA A 90 -8.71 -12.60 -10.41
CA ALA A 90 -9.54 -13.64 -9.81
C ALA A 90 -10.93 -13.66 -10.45
N GLY A 91 -11.24 -14.74 -11.16
CA GLY A 91 -12.58 -14.98 -11.73
C GLY A 91 -13.64 -15.40 -10.70
N HIS A 92 -13.22 -15.82 -9.49
CA HIS A 92 -14.15 -16.30 -8.47
C HIS A 92 -14.60 -15.18 -7.51
N PRO A 93 -15.92 -14.96 -7.30
CA PRO A 93 -16.44 -13.83 -6.52
C PRO A 93 -15.98 -13.82 -5.07
N THR A 94 -15.88 -14.99 -4.42
CA THR A 94 -15.39 -15.11 -3.03
C THR A 94 -13.93 -14.68 -2.89
N VAL A 95 -13.08 -15.05 -3.85
CA VAL A 95 -11.66 -14.70 -3.84
C VAL A 95 -11.48 -13.21 -4.07
N ARG A 96 -12.28 -12.63 -4.97
CA ARG A 96 -12.31 -11.19 -5.25
C ARG A 96 -12.76 -10.38 -4.03
N SER A 97 -13.81 -10.84 -3.34
CA SER A 97 -14.31 -10.19 -2.11
C SER A 97 -13.28 -10.21 -0.98
N LEU A 98 -12.69 -11.38 -0.71
CA LEU A 98 -11.64 -11.50 0.29
C LEU A 98 -10.42 -10.64 -0.06
N SER A 99 -10.02 -10.62 -1.33
CA SER A 99 -8.91 -9.82 -1.81
C SER A 99 -9.19 -8.32 -1.68
N SER A 100 -10.41 -7.86 -1.93
CA SER A 100 -10.83 -6.47 -1.70
C SER A 100 -10.64 -6.05 -0.24
N TRP A 101 -11.13 -6.88 0.68
CA TRP A 101 -11.00 -6.65 2.11
C TRP A 101 -9.53 -6.61 2.55
N LEU A 102 -8.74 -7.62 2.16
CA LEU A 102 -7.33 -7.69 2.51
C LEU A 102 -6.53 -6.54 1.90
N HIS A 103 -6.77 -6.19 0.64
CA HIS A 103 -6.07 -5.10 -0.05
C HIS A 103 -6.32 -3.76 0.65
N THR A 104 -7.56 -3.50 1.07
CA THR A 104 -7.93 -2.27 1.79
C THR A 104 -7.27 -2.19 3.17
N VAL A 105 -7.37 -3.26 3.96
CA VAL A 105 -6.78 -3.32 5.31
C VAL A 105 -5.25 -3.22 5.26
N LEU A 106 -4.62 -3.96 4.35
CA LEU A 106 -3.17 -3.91 4.15
C LEU A 106 -2.71 -2.55 3.63
N GLY A 107 -3.48 -1.90 2.77
CA GLY A 107 -3.21 -0.54 2.29
C GLY A 107 -3.15 0.45 3.45
N CYS A 108 -4.14 0.45 4.33
CA CYS A 108 -4.16 1.30 5.53
C CYS A 108 -2.97 1.01 6.46
N LEU A 109 -2.68 -0.26 6.74
CA LEU A 109 -1.53 -0.68 7.55
C LEU A 109 -0.21 -0.20 6.95
N MET A 110 -0.05 -0.34 5.63
CA MET A 110 1.16 0.08 4.92
C MET A 110 1.37 1.60 4.98
N GLY A 111 0.30 2.39 4.85
CA GLY A 111 0.35 3.84 5.03
C GLY A 111 0.87 4.23 6.41
N GLY A 112 0.31 3.61 7.46
CA GLY A 112 0.76 3.83 8.84
C GLY A 112 2.22 3.42 9.08
N LEU A 113 2.61 2.23 8.59
CA LEU A 113 3.98 1.73 8.70
C LEU A 113 4.99 2.62 7.99
N ALA A 114 4.67 3.14 6.80
CA ALA A 114 5.54 4.03 6.05
C ALA A 114 5.78 5.36 6.78
N ILE A 115 4.74 5.97 7.35
CA ILE A 115 4.86 7.20 8.15
C ILE A 115 5.70 6.95 9.41
N TRP A 116 5.42 5.85 10.11
CA TRP A 116 6.15 5.47 11.32
C TRP A 116 7.65 5.24 11.03
N HIS A 117 7.95 4.51 9.95
CA HIS A 117 9.33 4.25 9.54
C HIS A 117 10.07 5.55 9.19
N GLY A 118 9.45 6.44 8.41
CA GLY A 118 10.04 7.72 8.02
C GLY A 118 10.24 8.69 9.19
N ARG A 119 9.35 8.69 10.19
CA ARG A 119 9.53 9.50 11.41
C ARG A 119 10.69 8.98 12.27
N ARG A 120 10.79 7.66 12.45
CA ARG A 120 11.88 7.05 13.23
C ARG A 120 13.25 7.20 12.58
N SER A 121 13.35 7.18 11.25
CA SER A 121 14.63 7.43 10.56
C SER A 121 15.08 8.88 10.76
N ARG A 122 14.19 9.86 10.53
CA ARG A 122 14.51 11.29 10.71
C ARG A 122 14.92 11.64 12.13
N LEU A 123 14.23 11.12 13.15
CA LEU A 123 14.60 11.32 14.55
C LEU A 123 15.98 10.72 14.89
N SER A 124 16.33 9.59 14.28
CA SER A 124 17.64 8.96 14.47
C SER A 124 18.77 9.73 13.77
N ASP A 125 18.50 10.37 12.63
CA ASP A 125 19.48 11.17 11.88
C ASP A 125 19.74 12.52 12.59
N GLN A 126 18.68 13.16 13.11
CA GLN A 126 18.82 14.38 13.92
C GLN A 126 19.58 14.14 15.24
N ALA A 127 19.29 13.04 15.94
CA ALA A 127 20.01 12.67 17.16
C ALA A 127 21.50 12.30 16.92
N SER A 128 21.89 12.05 15.67
CA SER A 128 23.28 11.75 15.30
C SER A 128 24.01 12.91 14.61
N GLY A 129 23.41 14.11 14.57
CA GLY A 129 24.05 15.32 14.03
C GLY A 129 24.24 15.32 12.52
N ARG A 130 23.54 14.44 11.79
CA ARG A 130 23.56 14.36 10.31
C ARG A 130 22.27 14.97 9.78
N ALA A 131 22.19 16.29 9.80
CA ALA A 131 21.15 17.06 9.13
C ALA A 131 21.80 17.94 8.06
#